data_AF-A0A175QWV7-F1
#
_entry.id   AF-A0A175QWV7-F1
#
_cell.length_a   1.000
_cell.length_b   1.000
_cell.length_c   1.000
_cell.angle_alpha   90.00
_cell.angle_beta   90.00
_cell.angle_gamma   90.00
#
_symmetry.space_group_name_H-M   'P 1'
#
loop_
_entity.id
_entity.type
_entity.pdbx_description
1 polymer ?
#
loop_
_entity_poly.entity_id
_entity_poly.type
_entity_poly.pdbx_seq_one_letter_code
_entity_poly.pdbx_strand_id
1 'polypeptide(L)' 'HSSVNVDNARAIRLYELSGFEIEGRERQSILRDGVLVDAFTMSRLRAPPRPASDQAETPL' A
#
# COMPACT_ATOMS: atom_id res chain seq x y z
N HIS A 1 -1.05 0.46 2.28
CA HIS A 1 -0.12 -0.65 2.08
C HIS A 1 -0.90 -1.88 1.58
N SER A 2 -0.36 -2.62 0.62
CA SER A 2 -0.90 -3.86 0.04
C SER A 2 0.25 -4.83 -0.21
N SER A 3 0.01 -6.14 -0.02
CA SER A 3 0.95 -7.20 -0.39
C SER A 3 0.45 -7.90 -1.66
N VAL A 4 1.32 -8.06 -2.67
CA VAL A 4 0.96 -8.62 -3.99
C VAL A 4 2.00 -9.66 -4.40
N ASN A 5 1.58 -10.85 -4.80
CA ASN A 5 2.49 -11.85 -5.37
C ASN A 5 3.28 -11.24 -6.55
N VAL A 6 4.60 -11.40 -6.56
CA VAL A 6 5.52 -10.83 -7.56
C VAL A 6 5.21 -11.26 -8.99
N ASP A 7 4.59 -12.43 -9.19
CA ASP A 7 4.24 -12.96 -10.52
C ASP A 7 2.89 -12.43 -11.02
N ASN A 8 2.13 -11.71 -10.21
CA ASN A 8 0.83 -11.17 -10.59
C ASN A 8 0.97 -9.82 -11.31
N ALA A 9 1.55 -9.85 -12.51
CA ALA A 9 1.81 -8.66 -13.33
C ALA A 9 0.56 -7.80 -13.57
N ARG A 10 -0.63 -8.42 -13.69
CA ARG A 10 -1.91 -7.70 -13.86
C ARG A 10 -2.26 -6.89 -12.63
N ALA A 11 -2.15 -7.47 -11.44
CA ALA A 11 -2.42 -6.75 -10.19
C ALA A 11 -1.38 -5.64 -9.99
N ILE A 12 -0.10 -5.93 -10.17
CA ILE A 12 0.98 -4.94 -10.06
C ILE A 12 0.68 -3.73 -10.93
N ARG A 13 0.36 -3.95 -12.22
CA ARG A 13 0.02 -2.86 -13.14
C ARG A 13 -1.22 -2.07 -12.72
N LEU A 14 -2.23 -2.72 -12.17
CA LEU A 14 -3.42 -2.05 -11.63
C LEU A 14 -3.06 -1.13 -10.44
N TYR A 15 -2.20 -1.61 -9.55
CA TYR A 15 -1.72 -0.83 -8.40
C TYR A 15 -0.85 0.35 -8.85
N GLU A 16 0.06 0.15 -9.80
CA GLU A 16 0.86 1.22 -10.44
C GLU A 16 -0.04 2.30 -11.05
N LEU A 17 -1.05 1.91 -11.84
CA LEU A 17 -2.03 2.85 -12.42
C LEU A 17 -2.86 3.57 -11.35
N SER A 18 -3.01 2.98 -10.17
CA SER A 18 -3.67 3.59 -9.01
C SER A 18 -2.72 4.46 -8.16
N GLY A 19 -1.48 4.66 -8.61
CA GLY A 19 -0.47 5.50 -7.98
C GLY A 19 0.28 4.82 -6.83
N PHE A 20 0.25 3.48 -6.75
CA PHE A 20 1.08 2.74 -5.81
C PHE A 20 2.47 2.49 -6.40
N GLU A 21 3.46 2.42 -5.52
CA GLU A 21 4.85 2.08 -5.81
C GLU A 21 5.27 0.86 -4.99
N ILE A 22 6.30 0.15 -5.45
CA ILE A 22 6.90 -0.97 -4.72
C ILE A 22 7.86 -0.40 -3.68
N GLU A 23 7.57 -0.66 -2.40
CA GLU A 23 8.41 -0.26 -1.26
C GLU A 23 9.36 -1.39 -0.82
N GLY A 24 9.05 -2.64 -1.18
CA GLY A 24 9.88 -3.77 -0.78
C GLY A 24 9.47 -5.10 -1.40
N ARG A 25 10.33 -6.10 -1.21
CA ARG A 25 10.10 -7.49 -1.59
C ARG A 25 10.29 -8.38 -0.37
N GLU A 26 9.24 -9.09 -0.01
CA GLU A 26 9.25 -10.10 1.04
C GLU A 26 9.48 -11.46 0.41
N ARG A 27 10.55 -12.14 0.83
CA ARG A 27 10.90 -13.44 0.28
C ARG A 27 10.05 -14.54 0.90
N GLN A 28 9.50 -15.42 0.07
CA GLN A 28 8.78 -16.62 0.50
C GLN A 28 7.64 -16.32 1.50
N SER A 29 6.97 -15.18 1.38
CA SER A 29 5.98 -14.71 2.35
C SER A 29 4.54 -15.15 2.05
N ILE A 30 4.27 -15.73 0.88
CA ILE A 30 2.95 -16.22 0.49
C ILE A 30 3.03 -17.72 0.19
N LEU A 31 2.13 -18.53 0.78
CA LEU A 31 1.93 -19.92 0.39
C LEU A 31 0.85 -20.00 -0.71
N ARG A 32 1.23 -20.43 -1.91
CA ARG A 32 0.31 -20.62 -3.05
C ARG A 32 0.59 -21.96 -3.71
N ASP A 33 -0.44 -22.77 -3.92
CA ASP A 33 -0.31 -24.07 -4.59
C ASP A 33 0.76 -24.98 -3.94
N GLY A 34 0.94 -24.87 -2.61
CA GLY A 34 1.95 -25.61 -1.85
C GLY A 34 3.37 -25.05 -1.93
N VAL A 35 3.59 -23.93 -2.62
CA VAL A 35 4.89 -23.29 -2.81
C VAL A 35 4.95 -21.94 -2.10
N LEU A 36 6.04 -21.67 -1.41
CA LEU A 36 6.32 -20.34 -0.88
C LEU A 36 6.86 -19.44 -1.99
N VAL A 37 6.17 -18.33 -2.23
CA VAL A 37 6.50 -17.34 -3.25
C VAL A 37 6.70 -15.97 -2.63
N ASP A 38 7.42 -15.11 -3.35
CA ASP A 38 7.70 -13.75 -2.90
C ASP A 38 6.48 -12.84 -3.07
N ALA A 39 6.45 -11.77 -2.28
CA ALA A 39 5.46 -10.71 -2.39
C ALA A 39 6.12 -9.34 -2.51
N PHE A 40 5.52 -8.45 -3.29
CA PHE A 40 5.81 -7.02 -3.23
C PHE A 40 4.93 -6.33 -2.21
N THR A 41 5.58 -5.54 -1.37
CA THR A 41 4.95 -4.54 -0.51
C THR A 41 4.77 -3.28 -1.34
N MET A 42 3.50 -2.90 -1.56
CA MET A 42 3.14 -1.74 -2.37
C MET A 42 2.33 -0.72 -1.56
N SER A 43 2.67 0.56 -1.70
CA SER A 43 1.96 1.66 -1.03
C SER A 43 1.88 2.87 -1.93
N ARG A 44 0.98 3.80 -1.60
CA ARG A 44 0.94 5.13 -2.19
C ARG A 44 0.89 6.17 -1.10
N LEU A 45 1.55 7.30 -1.32
CA LEU A 45 1.42 8.45 -0.45
C LEU A 45 0.01 9.03 -0.59
N ARG A 46 -0.58 9.40 0.54
CA ARG A 46 -1.81 10.19 0.61
C ARG A 46 -1.44 11.53 1.24
N ALA A 47 -2.18 12.58 0.88
CA ALA A 47 -2.07 13.85 1.59
C ALA A 47 -2.25 13.59 3.10
N PRO A 48 -1.45 14.23 3.96
CA PRO A 48 -1.64 14.11 5.40
C PRO A 48 -3.08 14.50 5.74
N PRO A 49 -3.69 13.88 6.76
CA PRO A 49 -4.98 14.34 7.25
C PRO A 49 -4.87 15.83 7.57
N ARG A 50 -5.91 16.60 7.22
CA ARG A 50 -5.97 18.01 7.65
C ARG A 50 -5.89 17.99 9.18
N PRO A 51 -4.97 18.75 9.81
CA PRO A 51 -5.00 18.90 11.25
C PRO A 51 -6.41 19.35 11.64
N ALA A 52 -6.95 18.79 12.73
CA ALA A 52 -8.22 19.25 13.25
C ALA A 52 -8.07 20.77 13.44
N SER A 53 -8.90 21.55 12.74
CA SER A 53 -8.99 22.98 13.03
C SER A 53 -9.41 23.06 14.49
N ASP A 54 -8.56 23.65 15.32
CA ASP A 54 -8.95 24.04 16.66
C ASP A 54 -10.19 24.92 16.48
N GLN A 55 -11.35 24.42 16.90
CA GLN A 55 -12.58 25.20 16.85
C GLN A 55 -12.34 26.33 17.84
N ALA A 56 -11.92 27.47 17.29
CA ALA A 56 -11.61 28.66 18.07
C ALA A 56 -12.72 28.88 19.09
N GLU A 57 -12.34 28.82 20.37
CA GLU A 57 -13.17 29.23 21.48
C GLU A 57 -13.81 30.56 21.11
N THR A 58 -15.13 30.56 20.98
CA THR A 58 -15.91 31.78 20.87
C THR A 58 -15.73 32.52 22.20
N PRO A 59 -15.10 33.71 22.24
CA PRO A 59 -15.07 34.45 23.49
C PRO A 59 -16.48 34.92 23.82
N LEU A 60 -16.85 34.75 25.09
CA LEU A 60 -18.10 35.24 25.70
C LEU A 60 -18.24 36.77 25.59
#